data_AF-S9P9J9-F1
#
_entry.id   AF-S9P9J9-F1
#
_cell.length_a   1.000
_cell.length_b   1.000
_cell.length_c   1.000
_cell.angle_alpha   90.00
_cell.angle_beta   90.00
_cell.angle_gamma   90.00
#
_symmetry.space_group_name_H-M   'P 1'
#
loop_
_entity.id
_entity.type
_entity.pdbx_description
1 polymer ?
#
loop_
_entity_poly.entity_id
_entity_poly.type
_entity_poly.pdbx_seq_one_letter_code
_entity_poly.pdbx_strand_id
1 'polypeptide(L)'
;MFDIKYAWRAYVLPLFLASTVTFFGVLAGFVKAGHSPLPVELVPLFNKLSPAFLAGFAGAFLSGIWELIRRHRRFEFSPDALHRMWHSLLAAPLTATLLSAAFKEEVALIVAFGVGATPWRELSDLVSEQVRGLLRLTGSRPQEEASTLHHLQGMTRELIHSFKEEEITSTEHLAYADPITLLLTSNVKIFQLLDLISQALLHCYLGEKCESLRPFGIRGAIEATELWTRATQGTQEERVKAMEVLNEIAKTLELPVPAIQNLMTVLLKDPHVVFLRGLGGFLRG
;
A
#
# COMPACT_ATOMS: atom_id res chain seq x y z
N MET A 1 19.34 -6.28 0.55
CA MET A 1 17.94 -6.17 0.05
C MET A 1 17.61 -4.76 -0.43
N PHE A 2 18.01 -3.70 0.29
CA PHE A 2 17.87 -2.31 -0.15
C PHE A 2 18.52 -2.03 -1.53
N ASP A 3 19.74 -2.52 -1.75
CA ASP A 3 20.42 -2.42 -3.06
C ASP A 3 19.70 -3.17 -4.20
N ILE A 4 18.84 -4.15 -3.91
CA ILE A 4 18.13 -4.87 -4.97
C ILE A 4 16.84 -4.12 -5.36
N LYS A 5 16.13 -3.54 -4.36
CA LYS A 5 14.89 -2.80 -4.60
C LYS A 5 15.11 -1.34 -5.03
N TYR A 6 16.21 -0.70 -4.60
CA TYR A 6 16.43 0.74 -4.78
C TYR A 6 17.75 1.12 -5.45
N ALA A 7 18.61 0.17 -5.84
CA ALA A 7 19.78 0.55 -6.63
C ALA A 7 19.37 1.10 -7.99
N TRP A 8 20.20 1.99 -8.52
CA TRP A 8 20.10 2.53 -9.87
C TRP A 8 19.78 1.46 -10.94
N ARG A 9 20.34 0.25 -10.81
CA ARG A 9 20.11 -0.86 -11.75
C ARG A 9 18.65 -1.30 -11.83
N ALA A 10 17.89 -1.21 -10.73
CA ALA A 10 16.47 -1.55 -10.71
C ALA A 10 15.62 -0.58 -11.55
N TYR A 11 16.12 0.64 -11.80
CA TYR A 11 15.42 1.64 -12.61
C TYR A 11 15.71 1.51 -14.10
N VAL A 12 16.81 0.88 -14.50
CA VAL A 12 17.26 0.83 -15.91
C VAL A 12 16.22 0.18 -16.80
N LEU A 13 15.75 -1.02 -16.43
CA LEU A 13 14.77 -1.76 -17.22
C LEU A 13 13.43 -1.02 -17.36
N PRO A 14 12.74 -0.61 -16.28
CA PRO A 14 11.45 0.06 -16.43
C PRO A 14 11.56 1.42 -17.10
N LEU A 15 12.66 2.16 -16.88
CA LEU A 15 12.90 3.43 -17.56
C LEU A 15 13.13 3.25 -19.06
N PHE A 16 13.89 2.20 -19.46
CA PHE A 16 14.07 1.84 -20.86
C PHE A 16 12.72 1.46 -21.52
N LEU A 17 11.91 0.63 -20.86
CA LEU A 17 10.60 0.22 -21.36
C LEU A 17 9.65 1.42 -21.48
N ALA A 18 9.54 2.25 -20.43
CA ALA A 18 8.71 3.45 -20.44
C ALA A 18 9.13 4.44 -21.54
N SER A 19 10.44 4.64 -21.71
CA SER A 19 10.98 5.52 -22.76
C SER A 19 10.70 4.97 -24.15
N THR A 20 10.84 3.66 -24.34
CA THR A 20 10.58 2.99 -25.62
C THR A 20 9.11 3.10 -26.01
N VAL A 21 8.19 2.78 -25.09
CA VAL A 21 6.74 2.89 -25.34
C VAL A 21 6.34 4.34 -25.59
N THR A 22 6.90 5.28 -24.81
CA THR A 22 6.69 6.72 -25.03
C THR A 22 7.15 7.16 -26.41
N PHE A 23 8.35 6.77 -26.82
CA PHE A 23 8.91 7.08 -28.12
C PHE A 23 8.01 6.61 -29.26
N PHE A 24 7.57 5.34 -29.23
CA PHE A 24 6.69 4.81 -30.27
C PHE A 24 5.30 5.46 -30.28
N GLY A 25 4.72 5.78 -29.13
CA GLY A 25 3.43 6.47 -29.06
C GLY A 25 3.51 7.90 -29.58
N VAL A 26 4.57 8.65 -29.23
CA VAL A 26 4.81 9.99 -29.77
C VAL A 26 5.03 9.94 -31.28
N LEU A 27 5.85 9.00 -31.75
CA LEU A 27 6.11 8.77 -33.17
C LEU A 27 4.81 8.47 -33.95
N ALA A 28 3.93 7.64 -33.39
CA ALA A 28 2.61 7.38 -33.96
C ALA A 28 1.77 8.65 -34.11
N GLY A 29 1.79 9.52 -33.10
CA GLY A 29 1.15 10.84 -33.14
C GLY A 29 1.71 11.73 -34.25
N PHE A 30 3.03 11.81 -34.41
CA PHE A 30 3.69 12.57 -35.47
C PHE A 30 3.31 12.08 -36.87
N VAL A 31 3.32 10.76 -37.09
CA VAL A 31 2.91 10.16 -38.37
C VAL A 31 1.45 10.51 -38.69
N LYS A 32 0.54 10.43 -37.69
CA LYS A 32 -0.87 10.80 -37.87
C LYS A 32 -1.09 12.29 -38.11
N ALA A 33 -0.22 13.14 -37.57
CA ALA A 33 -0.22 14.57 -37.87
C ALA A 33 0.38 14.90 -39.25
N GLY A 34 0.75 13.90 -40.06
CA GLY A 34 1.34 14.10 -41.40
C GLY A 34 2.83 14.42 -41.39
N HIS A 35 3.49 14.37 -40.23
CA HIS A 35 4.91 14.67 -40.07
C HIS A 35 5.67 13.37 -39.82
N SER A 36 5.92 12.57 -40.86
CA SER A 36 6.59 11.28 -40.72
C SER A 36 8.11 11.39 -40.95
N PRO A 37 8.93 11.16 -39.91
CA PRO A 37 10.38 10.94 -40.09
C PRO A 37 10.70 9.49 -40.52
N LEU A 38 9.69 8.62 -40.68
CA LEU A 38 9.87 7.19 -40.95
C LEU A 38 9.98 6.86 -42.45
N PRO A 39 10.64 5.74 -42.79
CA PRO A 39 10.56 5.13 -44.11
C PRO A 39 9.10 4.92 -44.54
N VAL A 40 8.83 5.14 -45.83
CA VAL A 40 7.48 5.07 -46.43
C VAL A 40 6.77 3.73 -46.14
N GLU A 41 7.52 2.65 -46.01
CA GLU A 41 7.01 1.29 -45.75
C GLU A 41 6.36 1.14 -44.36
N LEU A 42 6.77 1.94 -43.37
CA LEU A 42 6.26 1.85 -42.00
C LEU A 42 5.05 2.76 -41.75
N VAL A 43 4.88 3.81 -42.58
CA VAL A 43 3.77 4.76 -42.47
C VAL A 43 2.38 4.10 -42.49
N PRO A 44 2.10 3.10 -43.35
CA PRO A 44 0.82 2.40 -43.36
C PRO A 44 0.47 1.70 -42.04
N LEU A 45 1.48 1.22 -41.30
CA LEU A 45 1.26 0.53 -40.02
C LEU A 45 0.71 1.50 -38.97
N PHE A 46 1.35 2.66 -38.83
CA PHE A 46 0.92 3.70 -37.88
C PHE A 46 -0.40 4.36 -38.30
N ASN A 47 -0.68 4.44 -39.61
CA ASN A 47 -1.96 4.95 -40.09
C ASN A 47 -3.17 4.07 -39.76
N LYS A 48 -2.97 2.80 -39.42
CA LYS A 48 -4.05 1.91 -38.95
C LYS A 48 -4.47 2.19 -37.51
N LEU A 49 -3.69 2.94 -36.73
CA LEU A 49 -4.04 3.28 -35.36
C LEU A 49 -5.24 4.25 -35.35
N SER A 50 -6.23 3.94 -34.53
CA SER A 50 -7.42 4.76 -34.39
C SER A 50 -7.09 6.07 -33.65
N PRO A 51 -7.80 7.17 -33.93
CA PRO A 51 -7.69 8.40 -33.16
C PRO A 51 -7.95 8.19 -31.66
N ALA A 52 -8.86 7.27 -31.31
CA ALA A 52 -9.15 6.88 -29.93
C ALA A 52 -7.94 6.22 -29.24
N PHE A 53 -7.17 5.39 -29.96
CA PHE A 53 -5.94 4.80 -29.44
C PHE A 53 -4.95 5.89 -29.01
N LEU A 54 -4.73 6.90 -29.87
CA LEU A 54 -3.82 8.01 -29.57
C LEU A 54 -4.34 8.89 -28.43
N ALA A 55 -5.64 9.14 -28.37
CA ALA A 55 -6.27 9.87 -27.26
C ALA A 55 -6.08 9.13 -25.92
N GLY A 56 -6.32 7.81 -25.89
CA GLY A 56 -6.07 6.98 -24.70
C GLY A 56 -4.60 6.93 -24.30
N PHE A 57 -3.69 6.88 -25.27
CA PHE A 57 -2.26 7.00 -25.03
C PHE A 57 -1.89 8.34 -24.37
N ALA A 58 -2.41 9.45 -24.91
CA ALA A 58 -2.16 10.78 -24.36
C ALA A 58 -2.67 10.92 -22.92
N GLY A 59 -3.85 10.38 -22.62
CA GLY A 59 -4.40 10.33 -21.26
C GLY A 59 -3.48 9.56 -20.30
N ALA A 60 -3.06 8.36 -20.71
CA ALA A 60 -2.17 7.51 -19.90
C ALA A 60 -0.80 8.14 -19.67
N PHE A 61 -0.26 8.83 -20.67
CA PHE A 61 0.99 9.55 -20.55
C PHE A 61 0.91 10.70 -19.55
N LEU A 62 -0.13 11.54 -19.64
CA LEU A 62 -0.33 12.67 -18.72
C LEU A 62 -0.57 12.19 -17.27
N SER A 63 -1.42 11.18 -17.10
CA SER A 63 -1.65 10.55 -15.78
C SER A 63 -0.38 9.92 -15.22
N GLY A 64 0.38 9.21 -16.07
CA GLY A 64 1.68 8.63 -15.70
C GLY A 64 2.68 9.67 -15.21
N ILE A 65 2.87 10.78 -15.95
CA ILE A 65 3.74 11.88 -15.53
C ILE A 65 3.27 12.49 -14.21
N TRP A 66 1.96 12.77 -14.09
CA TRP A 66 1.40 13.34 -12.87
C TRP A 66 1.67 12.44 -11.66
N GLU A 67 1.50 11.13 -11.81
CA GLU A 67 1.78 10.16 -10.77
C GLU A 67 3.25 10.11 -10.40
N LEU A 68 4.17 10.14 -11.38
CA LEU A 68 5.61 10.22 -11.10
C LEU A 68 5.97 11.50 -10.34
N ILE A 69 5.43 12.66 -10.72
CA ILE A 69 5.65 13.93 -10.02
C ILE A 69 5.13 13.83 -8.58
N ARG A 70 3.91 13.31 -8.40
CA ARG A 70 3.28 13.16 -7.08
C ARG A 70 4.11 12.25 -6.16
N ARG A 71 4.54 11.10 -6.66
CA ARG A 71 5.38 10.14 -5.92
C ARG A 71 6.76 10.71 -5.63
N HIS A 72 7.37 11.39 -6.59
CA HIS A 72 8.64 12.08 -6.37
C HIS A 72 8.54 13.13 -5.26
N ARG A 73 7.49 13.96 -5.27
CA ARG A 73 7.24 14.97 -4.22
C ARG A 73 7.00 14.37 -2.84
N ARG A 74 6.54 13.12 -2.76
CA ARG A 74 6.34 12.38 -1.51
C ARG A 74 7.56 11.55 -1.11
N PHE A 75 8.65 11.57 -1.89
CA PHE A 75 9.80 10.67 -1.72
C PHE A 75 9.43 9.17 -1.83
N GLU A 76 8.34 8.85 -2.53
CA GLU A 76 7.80 7.50 -2.75
C GLU A 76 8.12 6.98 -4.16
N PHE A 77 9.26 7.40 -4.71
CA PHE A 77 9.66 7.02 -6.07
C PHE A 77 10.34 5.64 -6.03
N SER A 78 9.60 4.61 -6.47
CA SER A 78 10.11 3.24 -6.58
C SER A 78 10.15 2.78 -8.04
N PRO A 79 11.00 1.79 -8.40
CA PRO A 79 11.01 1.21 -9.75
C PRO A 79 9.65 0.66 -10.17
N ASP A 80 8.86 0.16 -9.22
CA ASP A 80 7.50 -0.34 -9.47
C ASP A 80 6.56 0.74 -10.01
N ALA A 81 6.73 2.01 -9.61
CA ALA A 81 5.98 3.12 -10.19
C ALA A 81 6.24 3.27 -11.70
N LEU A 82 7.48 3.09 -12.15
CA LEU A 82 7.83 3.11 -13.57
C LEU A 82 7.31 1.86 -14.30
N HIS A 83 7.32 0.69 -13.64
CA HIS A 83 6.71 -0.52 -14.21
C HIS A 83 5.23 -0.31 -14.50
N ARG A 84 4.49 0.22 -13.52
CA ARG A 84 3.06 0.54 -13.69
C ARG A 84 2.81 1.57 -14.78
N MET A 85 3.69 2.55 -14.93
CA MET A 85 3.57 3.56 -16.00
C MET A 85 3.63 2.94 -17.39
N TRP A 86 4.65 2.13 -17.71
CA TRP A 86 4.76 1.56 -19.06
C TRP A 86 3.65 0.53 -19.34
N HIS A 87 3.21 -0.23 -18.32
CA HIS A 87 2.03 -1.08 -18.44
C HIS A 87 0.77 -0.27 -18.80
N SER A 88 0.55 0.86 -18.11
CA SER A 88 -0.57 1.76 -18.40
C SER A 88 -0.48 2.33 -19.82
N LEU A 89 0.72 2.74 -20.26
CA LEU A 89 0.94 3.27 -21.61
C LEU A 89 0.65 2.24 -22.72
N LEU A 90 0.76 0.94 -22.44
CA LEU A 90 0.42 -0.11 -23.41
C LEU A 90 -1.05 -0.51 -23.35
N ALA A 91 -1.61 -0.68 -22.14
CA ALA A 91 -2.93 -1.25 -21.97
C ALA A 91 -4.06 -0.22 -22.10
N ALA A 92 -3.83 1.03 -21.67
CA ALA A 92 -4.84 2.07 -21.72
C ALA A 92 -5.26 2.47 -23.16
N PRO A 93 -4.37 2.59 -24.16
CA PRO A 93 -4.77 2.85 -25.55
C PRO A 93 -5.67 1.76 -26.15
N LEU A 94 -5.38 0.50 -25.82
CA LEU A 94 -6.14 -0.66 -26.29
C LEU A 94 -7.54 -0.67 -25.68
N THR A 95 -7.62 -0.50 -24.36
CA THR A 95 -8.90 -0.43 -23.64
C THR A 95 -9.71 0.79 -24.05
N ALA A 96 -9.07 1.96 -24.24
CA ALA A 96 -9.72 3.17 -24.75
C ALA A 96 -10.33 2.95 -26.13
N THR A 97 -9.64 2.25 -27.04
CA THR A 97 -10.17 1.92 -28.37
C THR A 97 -11.40 1.03 -28.29
N LEU A 98 -11.38 0.01 -27.43
CA LEU A 98 -12.50 -0.90 -27.24
C LEU A 98 -13.71 -0.21 -26.61
N LEU A 99 -13.49 0.58 -25.55
CA LEU A 99 -14.56 1.23 -24.79
C LEU A 99 -15.18 2.41 -25.55
N SER A 100 -14.37 3.20 -26.26
CA SER A 100 -14.87 4.35 -27.03
C SER A 100 -15.74 3.95 -28.22
N ALA A 101 -15.61 2.72 -28.73
CA ALA A 101 -16.43 2.20 -29.82
C ALA A 101 -17.94 2.12 -29.46
N ALA A 102 -18.29 2.12 -28.17
CA ALA A 102 -19.67 2.15 -27.71
C ALA A 102 -20.29 3.57 -27.72
N PHE A 103 -19.51 4.60 -27.99
CA PHE A 103 -19.92 6.00 -27.91
C PHE A 103 -19.96 6.67 -29.29
N LYS A 104 -20.70 7.78 -29.41
CA LYS A 104 -20.73 8.60 -30.61
C LYS A 104 -19.36 9.26 -30.85
N GLU A 105 -19.00 9.48 -32.11
CA GLU A 105 -17.70 10.03 -32.51
C GLU A 105 -17.35 11.35 -31.80
N GLU A 106 -18.34 12.21 -31.58
CA GLU A 106 -18.21 13.52 -30.92
C GLU A 106 -17.60 13.43 -29.50
N VAL A 107 -17.92 12.37 -28.77
CA VAL A 107 -17.46 12.15 -27.39
C VAL A 107 -16.45 11.00 -27.27
N ALA A 108 -16.34 10.16 -28.29
CA ALA A 108 -15.48 8.98 -28.29
C ALA A 108 -14.02 9.31 -27.96
N LEU A 109 -13.49 10.43 -28.48
CA LEU A 109 -12.11 10.87 -28.20
C LEU A 109 -11.93 11.34 -26.75
N ILE A 110 -12.91 12.06 -26.21
CA ILE A 110 -12.88 12.55 -24.82
C ILE A 110 -12.94 11.35 -23.86
N VAL A 111 -13.83 10.40 -24.15
CA VAL A 111 -13.94 9.14 -23.39
C VAL A 111 -12.65 8.35 -23.48
N ALA A 112 -12.08 8.18 -24.69
CA ALA A 112 -10.83 7.47 -24.88
C ALA A 112 -9.69 8.09 -24.07
N PHE A 113 -9.57 9.42 -24.10
CA PHE A 113 -8.61 10.15 -23.26
C PHE A 113 -8.85 9.93 -21.76
N GLY A 114 -10.11 10.02 -21.31
CA GLY A 114 -10.48 9.79 -19.91
C GLY A 114 -10.16 8.37 -19.44
N VAL A 115 -10.43 7.36 -20.24
CA VAL A 115 -10.01 5.96 -20.01
C VAL A 115 -8.49 5.91 -19.88
N GLY A 116 -7.77 6.57 -20.79
CA GLY A 116 -6.31 6.74 -20.71
C GLY A 116 -5.83 7.31 -19.39
N ALA A 117 -6.44 8.41 -18.95
CA ALA A 117 -6.06 9.15 -17.76
C ALA A 117 -6.41 8.44 -16.44
N THR A 118 -7.27 7.42 -16.50
CA THR A 118 -7.70 6.65 -15.33
C THR A 118 -6.54 5.78 -14.82
N PRO A 119 -6.26 5.77 -13.51
CA PRO A 119 -5.25 4.88 -12.93
C PRO A 119 -5.43 3.41 -13.33
N TRP A 120 -4.31 2.73 -13.63
CA TRP A 120 -4.32 1.33 -14.09
C TRP A 120 -5.13 0.39 -13.19
N ARG A 121 -5.13 0.60 -11.87
CA ARG A 121 -5.89 -0.24 -10.94
C ARG A 121 -7.40 -0.16 -11.20
N GLU A 122 -7.92 1.05 -11.29
CA GLU A 122 -9.33 1.31 -11.57
C GLU A 122 -9.72 0.77 -12.95
N LEU A 123 -8.83 0.90 -13.95
CA LEU A 123 -9.03 0.28 -15.26
C LEU A 123 -9.05 -1.25 -15.19
N SER A 124 -8.14 -1.87 -14.43
CA SER A 124 -8.08 -3.32 -14.30
C SER A 124 -9.30 -3.89 -13.57
N ASP A 125 -9.86 -3.15 -12.61
CA ASP A 125 -11.09 -3.50 -11.92
C ASP A 125 -12.28 -3.45 -12.90
N LEU A 126 -12.43 -2.35 -13.66
CA LEU A 126 -13.47 -2.19 -14.68
C LEU A 126 -13.41 -3.27 -15.76
N VAL A 127 -12.21 -3.58 -16.27
CA VAL A 127 -12.01 -4.65 -17.26
C VAL A 127 -12.35 -6.01 -16.65
N SER A 128 -11.92 -6.28 -15.42
CA SER A 128 -12.24 -7.53 -14.73
C SER A 128 -13.74 -7.72 -14.51
N GLU A 129 -14.46 -6.65 -14.17
CA GLU A 129 -15.92 -6.66 -14.02
C GLU A 129 -16.62 -6.94 -15.36
N GLN A 130 -16.23 -6.28 -16.45
CA GLN A 130 -16.81 -6.55 -17.77
C GLN A 130 -16.51 -7.97 -18.27
N VAL A 131 -15.27 -8.44 -18.14
CA VAL A 131 -14.87 -9.80 -18.55
C VAL A 131 -15.65 -10.85 -17.76
N ARG A 132 -15.87 -10.65 -16.45
CA ARG A 132 -16.70 -11.55 -15.63
C ARG A 132 -18.17 -11.53 -16.04
N GLY A 133 -18.72 -10.35 -16.34
CA GLY A 133 -20.07 -10.20 -16.87
C GLY A 133 -20.27 -10.92 -18.21
N LEU A 134 -19.27 -10.85 -19.09
CA LEU A 134 -19.25 -11.54 -20.38
C LEU A 134 -19.08 -13.06 -20.24
N LEU A 135 -18.20 -13.50 -19.33
CA LEU A 135 -17.91 -14.92 -19.12
C LEU A 135 -18.89 -15.62 -18.17
N ARG A 136 -19.90 -14.91 -17.64
CA ARG A 136 -20.85 -15.41 -16.62
C ARG A 136 -20.14 -16.13 -15.46
N LEU A 137 -18.97 -15.65 -15.08
CA LEU A 137 -18.21 -16.20 -13.95
C LEU A 137 -18.85 -15.70 -12.65
N THR A 138 -20.03 -16.22 -12.32
CA THR A 138 -20.70 -16.08 -11.01
C THR A 138 -20.07 -17.04 -10.00
N GLY A 139 -18.74 -17.01 -9.90
CA GLY A 139 -17.98 -17.70 -8.87
C GLY A 139 -17.43 -16.65 -7.92
N SER A 140 -17.81 -16.77 -6.65
CA SER A 140 -17.42 -15.90 -5.54
C SER A 140 -15.98 -15.41 -5.69
N ARG A 141 -15.79 -14.08 -5.57
CA ARG A 141 -14.48 -13.48 -5.31
C ARG A 141 -13.79 -14.38 -4.26
N PRO A 142 -12.54 -14.87 -4.45
CA PRO A 142 -11.75 -15.19 -3.28
C PRO A 142 -11.77 -13.89 -2.50
N GLN A 143 -12.50 -13.87 -1.39
CA GLN A 143 -12.61 -12.68 -0.57
C GLN A 143 -11.18 -12.38 -0.16
N GLU A 144 -10.55 -11.43 -0.85
CA GLU A 144 -9.29 -10.84 -0.42
C GLU A 144 -9.56 -10.49 1.04
N GLU A 145 -8.96 -11.24 1.95
CA GLU A 145 -9.22 -11.06 3.37
C GLU A 145 -9.02 -9.59 3.66
N ALA A 146 -10.08 -8.94 4.17
CA ALA A 146 -10.03 -7.52 4.43
C ALA A 146 -8.83 -7.27 5.35
N SER A 147 -7.93 -6.37 4.93
CA SER A 147 -6.67 -6.17 5.64
C SER A 147 -6.94 -5.87 7.11
N THR A 148 -6.50 -6.72 8.04
CA THR A 148 -6.74 -6.55 9.47
C THR A 148 -6.06 -5.30 10.06
N LEU A 149 -5.23 -4.62 9.26
CA LEU A 149 -4.54 -3.38 9.65
C LEU A 149 -5.49 -2.26 10.10
N HIS A 150 -6.76 -2.28 9.68
CA HIS A 150 -7.75 -1.28 10.07
C HIS A 150 -8.10 -1.28 11.57
N HIS A 151 -7.80 -2.35 12.30
CA HIS A 151 -7.95 -2.41 13.77
C HIS A 151 -6.88 -1.60 14.52
N LEU A 152 -5.82 -1.17 13.82
CA LEU A 152 -4.75 -0.38 14.44
C LEU A 152 -5.12 1.09 14.48
N GLN A 153 -5.03 1.69 15.66
CA GLN A 153 -5.36 3.10 15.85
C GLN A 153 -4.34 3.99 15.12
N GLY A 154 -4.85 4.92 14.31
CA GLY A 154 -4.03 5.80 13.48
C GLY A 154 -3.66 5.21 12.12
N MET A 155 -4.18 4.01 11.79
CA MET A 155 -4.05 3.42 10.46
C MET A 155 -5.00 4.13 9.49
N THR A 156 -4.45 4.86 8.51
CA THR A 156 -5.22 5.49 7.43
C THR A 156 -5.25 4.61 6.19
N ARG A 157 -6.15 4.90 5.23
CA ARG A 157 -6.20 4.17 3.96
C ARG A 157 -4.88 4.26 3.18
N GLU A 158 -4.23 5.42 3.26
CA GLU A 158 -2.94 5.67 2.65
C GLU A 158 -1.84 4.81 3.28
N LEU A 159 -1.80 4.69 4.62
CA LEU A 159 -0.84 3.81 5.30
C LEU A 159 -1.07 2.34 4.97
N ILE A 160 -2.33 1.89 4.94
CA ILE A 160 -2.66 0.52 4.51
C ILE A 160 -2.15 0.28 3.09
N HIS A 161 -2.32 1.26 2.20
CA HIS A 161 -1.84 1.16 0.83
C HIS A 161 -0.31 1.09 0.77
N SER A 162 0.40 1.96 1.50
CA SER A 162 1.86 1.93 1.59
C SER A 162 2.38 0.61 2.15
N PHE A 163 1.77 0.07 3.21
CA PHE A 163 2.14 -1.23 3.76
C PHE A 163 1.87 -2.39 2.80
N LYS A 164 0.77 -2.33 2.03
CA LYS A 164 0.51 -3.31 0.96
C LYS A 164 1.56 -3.24 -0.16
N GLU A 165 2.08 -2.06 -0.51
CA GLU A 165 3.20 -1.94 -1.46
C GLU A 165 4.48 -2.62 -0.93
N GLU A 166 4.64 -2.73 0.39
CA GLU A 166 5.71 -3.47 1.06
C GLU A 166 5.32 -4.91 1.46
N GLU A 167 4.27 -5.47 0.84
CA GLU A 167 3.78 -6.85 1.07
C GLU A 167 3.27 -7.13 2.50
N ILE A 168 2.99 -6.07 3.26
CA ILE A 168 2.35 -6.16 4.57
C ILE A 168 0.83 -6.05 4.39
N THR A 169 0.16 -7.19 4.51
CA THR A 169 -1.28 -7.31 4.25
C THR A 169 -2.11 -7.50 5.51
N SER A 170 -1.50 -7.94 6.63
CA SER A 170 -2.16 -8.23 7.90
C SER A 170 -1.44 -7.61 9.10
N THR A 171 -2.16 -7.50 10.23
CA THR A 171 -1.60 -7.15 11.55
C THR A 171 -0.49 -8.10 11.97
N GLU A 172 -0.60 -9.38 11.67
CA GLU A 172 0.42 -10.37 12.01
C GLU A 172 1.71 -10.14 11.21
N HIS A 173 1.60 -9.88 9.90
CA HIS A 173 2.75 -9.50 9.08
C HIS A 173 3.42 -8.24 9.63
N LEU A 174 2.64 -7.22 10.02
CA LEU A 174 3.20 -5.99 10.57
C LEU A 174 3.86 -6.20 11.94
N ALA A 175 3.28 -7.01 12.81
CA ALA A 175 3.77 -7.28 14.16
C ALA A 175 5.19 -7.90 14.16
N TYR A 176 5.46 -8.75 13.18
CA TYR A 176 6.74 -9.47 13.07
C TYR A 176 7.66 -8.95 11.97
N ALA A 177 7.27 -7.87 11.29
CA ALA A 177 8.13 -7.22 10.31
C ALA A 177 9.36 -6.58 10.97
N ASP A 178 10.48 -6.55 10.25
CA ASP A 178 11.68 -5.83 10.68
C ASP A 178 11.43 -4.31 10.59
N PRO A 179 11.38 -3.59 11.73
CA PRO A 179 11.11 -2.16 11.74
C PRO A 179 12.20 -1.35 11.05
N ILE A 180 13.45 -1.83 10.99
CA ILE A 180 14.53 -1.13 10.28
C ILE A 180 14.30 -1.23 8.79
N THR A 181 14.02 -2.44 8.29
CA THR A 181 13.67 -2.63 6.89
C THR A 181 12.44 -1.81 6.51
N LEU A 182 11.40 -1.79 7.34
CA LEU A 182 10.21 -0.97 7.08
C LEU A 182 10.47 0.53 7.15
N LEU A 183 11.31 1.00 8.06
CA LEU A 183 11.67 2.42 8.11
C LEU A 183 12.38 2.87 6.82
N LEU A 184 13.23 2.00 6.28
CA LEU A 184 14.01 2.31 5.08
C LEU A 184 13.14 2.24 3.81
N THR A 185 12.16 1.34 3.78
CA THR A 185 11.35 1.05 2.59
C THR A 185 10.03 1.82 2.57
N SER A 186 9.45 2.10 3.72
CA SER A 186 8.21 2.87 3.86
C SER A 186 8.49 4.35 4.13
N ASN A 187 7.57 5.22 3.72
CA ASN A 187 7.61 6.65 4.02
C ASN A 187 6.99 6.99 5.40
N VAL A 188 7.00 6.04 6.34
CA VAL A 188 6.37 6.19 7.65
C VAL A 188 7.40 6.70 8.66
N LYS A 189 7.02 7.72 9.44
CA LYS A 189 7.88 8.27 10.50
C LYS A 189 8.20 7.17 11.53
N ILE A 190 9.45 7.07 11.97
CA ILE A 190 9.90 6.00 12.88
C ILE A 190 9.03 5.83 14.13
N PHE A 191 8.67 6.92 14.82
CA PHE A 191 7.84 6.82 16.02
C PHE A 191 6.41 6.33 15.73
N GLN A 192 5.87 6.67 14.56
CA GLN A 192 4.57 6.16 14.12
C GLN A 192 4.68 4.68 13.73
N LEU A 193 5.74 4.30 13.03
CA LEU A 193 5.98 2.91 12.65
C LEU A 193 6.14 2.00 13.88
N LEU A 194 6.99 2.38 14.85
CA LEU A 194 7.20 1.60 16.08
C LEU A 194 5.92 1.48 16.89
N ASP A 195 5.11 2.55 16.94
CA ASP A 195 3.81 2.49 17.58
C ASP A 195 2.88 1.50 16.87
N LEU A 196 2.75 1.58 15.55
CA LEU A 196 1.89 0.65 14.80
C LEU A 196 2.32 -0.80 14.95
N ILE A 197 3.63 -1.09 14.99
CA ILE A 197 4.15 -2.45 15.24
C ILE A 197 3.83 -2.89 16.68
N SER A 198 4.01 -2.00 17.68
CA SER A 198 3.63 -2.27 19.08
C SER A 198 2.13 -2.58 19.22
N GLN A 199 1.27 -1.85 18.51
CA GLN A 199 -0.17 -2.11 18.47
C GLN A 199 -0.48 -3.45 17.77
N ALA A 200 0.19 -3.73 16.66
CA ALA A 200 0.03 -4.98 15.91
C ALA A 200 0.41 -6.21 16.73
N LEU A 201 1.52 -6.13 17.48
CA LEU A 201 1.93 -7.18 18.42
C LEU A 201 0.84 -7.42 19.47
N LEU A 202 0.32 -6.38 20.12
CA LEU A 202 -0.77 -6.55 21.08
C LEU A 202 -2.02 -7.18 20.44
N HIS A 203 -2.34 -6.81 19.21
CA HIS A 203 -3.42 -7.41 18.44
C HIS A 203 -3.18 -8.90 18.15
N CYS A 204 -1.95 -9.36 17.92
CA CYS A 204 -1.67 -10.80 17.77
C CYS A 204 -2.03 -11.62 19.02
N TYR A 205 -1.96 -11.02 20.22
CA TYR A 205 -2.30 -11.71 21.47
C TYR A 205 -3.78 -11.60 21.86
N LEU A 206 -4.43 -10.47 21.56
CA LEU A 206 -5.79 -10.17 22.03
C LEU A 206 -6.84 -10.08 20.92
N GLY A 207 -6.43 -10.10 19.65
CA GLY A 207 -7.28 -9.78 18.51
C GLY A 207 -7.96 -8.42 18.67
N GLU A 208 -9.21 -8.34 18.23
CA GLU A 208 -10.06 -7.14 18.32
C GLU A 208 -10.27 -6.67 19.77
N LYS A 209 -10.14 -7.55 20.78
CA LYS A 209 -10.29 -7.16 22.19
C LYS A 209 -9.24 -6.13 22.63
N CYS A 210 -8.14 -5.95 21.89
CA CYS A 210 -7.15 -4.91 22.20
C CYS A 210 -7.72 -3.48 22.15
N GLU A 211 -8.81 -3.24 21.40
CA GLU A 211 -9.48 -1.92 21.35
C GLU A 211 -10.11 -1.55 22.70
N SER A 212 -10.56 -2.55 23.47
CA SER A 212 -11.12 -2.34 24.81
C SER A 212 -10.08 -1.85 25.84
N LEU A 213 -8.79 -1.93 25.51
CA LEU A 213 -7.70 -1.51 26.39
C LEU A 213 -7.36 -0.01 26.28
N ARG A 214 -7.86 0.67 25.24
CA ARG A 214 -7.57 2.08 24.97
C ARG A 214 -8.02 3.04 26.09
N PRO A 215 -9.19 2.86 26.73
CA PRO A 215 -9.60 3.68 27.88
C PRO A 215 -8.63 3.59 29.07
N PHE A 216 -7.86 2.50 29.19
CA PHE A 216 -6.84 2.32 30.22
C PHE A 216 -5.47 2.91 29.84
N GLY A 217 -5.38 3.60 28.69
CA GLY A 217 -4.13 4.16 28.17
C GLY A 217 -3.18 3.11 27.58
N ILE A 218 -3.64 1.87 27.37
CA ILE A 218 -2.84 0.82 26.74
C ILE A 218 -3.12 0.85 25.25
N ARG A 219 -2.16 1.39 24.49
CA ARG A 219 -2.25 1.50 23.04
C ARG A 219 -1.67 0.27 22.35
N GLY A 220 -0.47 -0.16 22.76
CA GLY A 220 0.18 -1.34 22.22
C GLY A 220 0.89 -2.16 23.30
N ALA A 221 1.72 -3.09 22.84
CA ALA A 221 2.44 -4.02 23.70
C ALA A 221 3.41 -3.29 24.65
N ILE A 222 4.01 -2.18 24.22
CA ILE A 222 4.91 -1.38 25.05
C ILE A 222 4.19 -0.88 26.32
N GLU A 223 3.04 -0.23 26.19
CA GLU A 223 2.28 0.27 27.34
C GLU A 223 1.78 -0.86 28.25
N ALA A 224 1.38 -1.99 27.66
CA ALA A 224 0.98 -3.18 28.42
C ALA A 224 2.12 -3.71 29.30
N THR A 225 3.33 -3.83 28.73
CA THR A 225 4.51 -4.29 29.49
C THR A 225 4.98 -3.26 30.52
N GLU A 226 4.80 -1.97 30.27
CA GLU A 226 5.09 -0.91 31.22
C GLU A 226 4.15 -0.98 32.43
N LEU A 227 2.85 -1.21 32.22
CA LEU A 227 1.89 -1.45 33.32
C LEU A 227 2.31 -2.66 34.16
N TRP A 228 2.72 -3.76 33.52
CA TRP A 228 3.20 -4.95 34.23
C TRP A 228 4.50 -4.73 34.98
N THR A 229 5.41 -3.93 34.42
CA THR A 229 6.65 -3.52 35.10
C THR A 229 6.31 -2.74 36.37
N ARG A 230 5.35 -1.81 36.33
CA ARG A 230 4.89 -1.09 37.54
C ARG A 230 4.24 -2.02 38.56
N ALA A 231 3.44 -2.99 38.12
CA ALA A 231 2.78 -3.96 38.98
C ALA A 231 3.75 -4.89 39.73
N THR A 232 4.93 -5.18 39.15
CA THR A 232 5.88 -6.16 39.68
C THR A 232 7.13 -5.53 40.29
N GLN A 233 7.62 -4.43 39.74
CA GLN A 233 8.90 -3.80 40.07
C GLN A 233 8.75 -2.38 40.61
N GLY A 234 7.58 -1.75 40.48
CA GLY A 234 7.33 -0.39 40.99
C GLY A 234 7.38 -0.27 42.52
N THR A 235 7.17 0.94 43.02
CA THR A 235 6.96 1.22 44.45
C THR A 235 5.67 0.55 44.96
N GLN A 236 5.50 0.43 46.29
CA GLN A 236 4.31 -0.19 46.86
C GLN A 236 3.01 0.49 46.38
N GLU A 237 3.00 1.82 46.27
CA GLU A 237 1.87 2.59 45.79
C GLU A 237 1.58 2.32 44.30
N GLU A 238 2.62 2.30 43.46
CA GLU A 238 2.50 1.99 42.04
C GLU A 238 2.01 0.57 41.79
N ARG A 239 2.46 -0.40 42.59
CA ARG A 239 2.02 -1.80 42.48
C ARG A 239 0.53 -1.94 42.77
N VAL A 240 0.04 -1.29 43.82
CA VAL A 240 -1.39 -1.31 44.17
C VAL A 240 -2.22 -0.71 43.03
N LYS A 241 -1.87 0.48 42.56
CA LYS A 241 -2.56 1.16 41.45
C LYS A 241 -2.53 0.35 40.16
N ALA A 242 -1.37 -0.22 39.81
CA ALA A 242 -1.23 -1.04 38.61
C ALA A 242 -2.06 -2.34 38.70
N MET A 243 -2.13 -2.97 39.88
CA MET A 243 -2.97 -4.14 40.09
C MET A 243 -4.47 -3.83 40.05
N GLU A 244 -4.91 -2.67 40.54
CA GLU A 244 -6.29 -2.20 40.37
C GLU A 244 -6.65 -2.07 38.89
N VAL A 245 -5.78 -1.44 38.09
CA VAL A 245 -5.97 -1.32 36.64
C VAL A 245 -6.00 -2.71 35.97
N LEU A 246 -5.11 -3.63 36.34
CA LEU A 246 -5.11 -5.00 35.80
C LEU A 246 -6.38 -5.78 36.15
N ASN A 247 -6.97 -5.54 37.33
CA ASN A 247 -8.24 -6.14 37.72
C ASN A 247 -9.41 -5.60 36.86
N GLU A 248 -9.43 -4.30 36.57
CA GLU A 248 -10.45 -3.71 35.67
C GLU A 248 -10.26 -4.17 34.22
N ILE A 249 -9.02 -4.34 33.77
CA ILE A 249 -8.71 -4.95 32.46
C ILE A 249 -9.21 -6.39 32.39
N ALA A 250 -8.98 -7.19 33.45
CA ALA A 250 -9.43 -8.57 33.53
C ALA A 250 -10.96 -8.67 33.40
N LYS A 251 -11.69 -7.79 34.11
CA LYS A 251 -13.15 -7.68 33.97
C LYS A 251 -13.56 -7.29 32.55
N THR A 252 -12.91 -6.28 31.98
CA THR A 252 -13.23 -5.76 30.63
C THR A 252 -13.02 -6.80 29.53
N LEU A 253 -11.96 -7.61 29.65
CA LEU A 253 -11.64 -8.65 28.69
C LEU A 253 -12.42 -9.97 28.92
N GLU A 254 -13.15 -10.05 30.03
CA GLU A 254 -13.82 -11.27 30.52
C GLU A 254 -12.83 -12.43 30.75
N LEU A 255 -11.65 -12.10 31.31
CA LEU A 255 -10.59 -13.07 31.58
C LEU A 255 -10.26 -13.10 33.08
N PRO A 256 -9.86 -14.25 33.64
CA PRO A 256 -9.42 -14.31 35.02
C PRO A 256 -8.11 -13.54 35.20
N VAL A 257 -7.93 -12.87 36.34
CA VAL A 257 -6.72 -12.07 36.64
C VAL A 257 -5.41 -12.83 36.39
N PRO A 258 -5.26 -14.12 36.77
CA PRO A 258 -4.08 -14.90 36.43
C PRO A 258 -3.79 -15.02 34.93
N ALA A 259 -4.82 -15.06 34.08
CA ALA A 259 -4.63 -15.09 32.63
C ALA A 259 -4.08 -13.77 32.10
N ILE A 260 -4.54 -12.62 32.63
CA ILE A 260 -3.98 -11.31 32.30
C ILE A 260 -2.53 -11.21 32.77
N GLN A 261 -2.22 -11.66 33.99
CA GLN A 261 -0.84 -11.67 34.51
C GLN A 261 0.08 -12.54 33.64
N ASN A 262 -0.40 -13.70 33.20
CA ASN A 262 0.33 -14.56 32.27
C ASN A 262 0.56 -13.87 30.92
N LEU A 263 -0.49 -13.29 30.32
CA LEU A 263 -0.40 -12.52 29.08
C LEU A 263 0.66 -11.41 29.18
N MET A 264 0.61 -10.61 30.24
CA MET A 264 1.57 -9.54 30.48
C MET A 264 3.00 -10.05 30.66
N THR A 265 3.16 -11.20 31.31
CA THR A 265 4.45 -11.87 31.46
C THR A 265 4.99 -12.37 30.12
N VAL A 266 4.13 -12.91 29.26
CA VAL A 266 4.50 -13.36 27.91
C VAL A 266 4.89 -12.17 27.06
N LEU A 267 4.07 -11.11 27.02
CA LEU A 267 4.38 -9.86 26.30
C LEU A 267 5.71 -9.24 26.76
N LEU A 268 6.00 -9.25 28.06
CA LEU A 268 7.26 -8.72 28.60
C LEU A 268 8.48 -9.51 28.13
N LYS A 269 8.33 -10.80 27.86
CA LYS A 269 9.40 -11.72 27.43
C LYS A 269 9.45 -11.88 25.91
N ASP A 270 8.48 -11.37 25.17
CA ASP A 270 8.44 -11.44 23.72
C ASP A 270 9.65 -10.71 23.12
N PRO A 271 10.50 -11.39 22.32
CA PRO A 271 11.70 -10.78 21.75
C PRO A 271 11.43 -9.52 20.93
N HIS A 272 10.31 -9.45 20.22
CA HIS A 272 9.94 -8.28 19.42
C HIS A 272 9.55 -7.11 20.31
N VAL A 273 8.80 -7.36 21.39
CA VAL A 273 8.45 -6.30 22.36
C VAL A 273 9.69 -5.80 23.08
N VAL A 274 10.59 -6.70 23.50
CA VAL A 274 11.88 -6.34 24.11
C VAL A 274 12.73 -5.49 23.15
N PHE A 275 12.80 -5.90 21.89
CA PHE A 275 13.51 -5.16 20.85
C PHE A 275 12.93 -3.75 20.65
N LEU A 276 11.62 -3.62 20.50
CA LEU A 276 10.95 -2.32 20.33
C LEU A 276 11.16 -1.39 21.52
N ARG A 277 11.12 -1.91 22.76
CA ARG A 277 11.41 -1.13 23.98
C ARG A 277 12.85 -0.64 24.00
N GLY A 278 13.81 -1.49 23.66
CA GLY A 278 15.22 -1.11 23.57
C GLY A 278 15.45 0.00 22.55
N LEU A 279 14.83 -0.11 21.38
CA LEU A 279 14.93 0.86 20.31
C LEU A 279 14.24 2.20 20.67
N GLY A 280 13.07 2.15 21.30
CA GLY A 280 12.38 3.34 21.81
C GLY A 280 13.15 4.07 22.92
N GLY A 281 13.86 3.33 23.77
CA GLY A 281 14.76 3.90 24.77
C GLY A 281 15.94 4.64 24.14
N PHE A 282 16.56 4.04 23.12
CA PHE A 282 17.67 4.66 22.38
C PHE A 282 17.26 5.95 21.66
N LEU A 283 16.08 5.99 21.03
CA LEU A 283 15.62 7.17 20.27
C LEU A 283 15.18 8.36 21.13
N ARG A 284 15.00 8.17 22.45
CA ARG A 284 14.59 9.22 23.40
C ARG A 284 15.76 9.84 24.17
N GLY A 285 16.95 9.22 24.11
CA GLY A 285 18.19 9.72 24.73
C GLY A 285 18.96 10.63 23.78
#